data_AF-A0A0K0FLJ7-F1
#
_entry.id   AF-A0A0K0FLJ7-F1
#
_cell.length_a   1.000
_cell.length_b   1.000
_cell.length_c   1.000
_cell.angle_alpha   90.00
_cell.angle_beta   90.00
_cell.angle_gamma   90.00
#
_symmetry.space_group_name_H-M   'P 1'
#
loop_
_entity.id
_entity.type
_entity.pdbx_description
1 polymer ?
#
loop_
_entity_poly.entity_id
_entity_poly.type
_entity_poly.pdbx_seq_one_letter_code
_entity_poly.pdbx_strand_id
1 'polypeptide(L)'
;MIKDNKKSYIFVVVFIGVIFIPLFESRLYFDRKEYGKVLNKRQTVVSSNANATGQGDKVNTDAEAEHYKNAEGVIGVNTSSTGDASGSGQTGVNNQAYGSVGEKEVGAVGNSGALGADSESQSKINAGIHGDKWAVESFQHAKGQGVGDTGAASNGIIEMTNGTASSPYNSNNTQSSAGATGSLSSSSEIVSSQVLTWDAILLQLVGSAVAQGLYNAQANVDLGAGNANNGVQVNGIVSGDNLNGGLVNAQVNGNALMNNSNHELVGNMYGSVNGTGTSNLVGASNLQSNSSGVSNSVQSFGDGKVQSDGYNQITLNSNTNTTNSQNIEGSYGNMIVNSTATGANTNMTISGGLKGNTGNDSTTAIGDGNILSQGSDASNSSMLVHSNLNPQGDINLIVNGDGQALSSGGKTGTLNMVSNGNVSNTDGVLNLGTASGSGSGTGDKVNVTGNNFLNINTAGASGNSYMGVQAEGAGNSSASSQAKLSINDGSGPPRDSSAQGTVSATGDTSKANSYSVITDNNGVQSLINQQTASSSGKGSSSASASNSAILK
;
A
#
# COMPACT_ATOMS: atom_id res chain seq x y z
N MET A 1 6.09 -14.45 -48.57
CA MET A 1 6.72 -15.09 -47.40
C MET A 1 5.95 -14.71 -46.12
N ILE A 2 4.64 -14.96 -46.09
CA ILE A 2 3.74 -14.68 -44.96
C ILE A 2 2.76 -15.85 -44.88
N LYS A 3 3.15 -16.89 -44.17
CA LYS A 3 2.31 -18.00 -43.69
C LYS A 3 3.21 -18.71 -42.70
N ASP A 4 2.98 -18.48 -41.40
CA ASP A 4 3.31 -19.37 -40.27
C ASP A 4 3.41 -18.60 -38.95
N ASN A 5 2.38 -17.81 -38.60
CA ASN A 5 2.31 -17.14 -37.30
C ASN A 5 0.98 -17.35 -36.56
N LYS A 6 0.25 -18.41 -36.91
CA LYS A 6 -1.01 -18.76 -36.22
C LYS A 6 -0.80 -19.54 -34.91
N LYS A 7 0.38 -20.12 -34.67
CA LYS A 7 0.65 -20.91 -33.45
C LYS A 7 1.13 -20.07 -32.24
N SER A 8 1.83 -18.95 -32.44
CA SER A 8 2.24 -18.07 -31.33
C SER A 8 1.07 -17.30 -30.71
N TYR A 9 0.08 -16.89 -31.52
CA TYR A 9 -1.10 -16.19 -30.98
C TYR A 9 -1.95 -17.08 -30.08
N ILE A 10 -2.02 -18.39 -30.34
CA ILE A 10 -2.77 -19.33 -29.49
C ILE A 10 -2.06 -19.52 -28.15
N PHE A 11 -0.73 -19.58 -28.11
CA PHE A 11 0.00 -19.71 -26.85
C PHE A 11 -0.09 -18.46 -25.97
N VAL A 12 -0.03 -17.26 -26.58
CA VAL A 12 -0.19 -15.99 -25.84
C VAL A 12 -1.64 -15.81 -25.35
N VAL A 13 -2.64 -16.18 -26.15
CA VAL A 13 -4.05 -16.13 -25.74
C VAL A 13 -4.37 -17.16 -24.64
N VAL A 14 -3.73 -18.33 -24.66
CA VAL A 14 -3.87 -19.34 -23.59
C VAL A 14 -3.17 -18.90 -22.31
N PHE A 15 -2.00 -18.27 -22.38
CA PHE A 15 -1.32 -17.72 -21.19
C PHE A 15 -2.08 -16.53 -20.57
N ILE A 16 -2.65 -15.65 -21.41
CA ILE A 16 -3.57 -14.60 -20.95
C ILE A 16 -4.83 -15.24 -20.36
N GLY A 17 -5.39 -16.28 -20.99
CA GLY A 17 -6.52 -17.03 -20.43
C GLY A 17 -6.24 -17.60 -19.04
N VAL A 18 -5.10 -18.24 -18.83
CA VAL A 18 -4.74 -18.87 -17.53
C VAL A 18 -4.43 -17.83 -16.45
N ILE A 19 -3.92 -16.64 -16.80
CA ILE A 19 -3.68 -15.54 -15.85
C ILE A 19 -4.98 -14.77 -15.52
N PHE A 20 -5.95 -14.73 -16.43
CA PHE A 20 -7.22 -14.02 -16.23
C PHE A 20 -8.37 -14.89 -15.70
N ILE A 21 -8.29 -16.23 -15.77
CA ILE A 21 -9.30 -17.11 -15.17
C ILE A 21 -9.42 -16.93 -13.64
N PRO A 22 -8.32 -16.77 -12.85
CA PRO A 22 -8.43 -16.47 -11.43
C PRO A 22 -9.01 -15.07 -11.13
N LEU A 23 -8.92 -14.13 -12.08
CA LEU A 23 -9.51 -12.79 -11.95
C LEU A 23 -11.03 -12.79 -12.18
N PHE A 24 -11.56 -13.76 -12.93
CA PHE A 24 -13.00 -13.93 -13.17
C PHE A 24 -13.69 -14.98 -12.27
N GLU A 25 -12.91 -15.80 -11.55
CA GLU A 25 -13.43 -16.72 -10.52
C GLU A 25 -13.60 -16.09 -9.13
N SER A 26 -13.53 -14.76 -9.03
CA SER A 26 -14.09 -14.00 -7.90
C SER A 26 -15.64 -14.12 -7.81
N ARG A 27 -16.28 -14.79 -8.78
CA ARG A 27 -17.60 -15.41 -8.59
C ARG A 27 -17.49 -16.74 -7.86
N LEU A 28 -17.01 -16.71 -6.61
CA LEU A 28 -17.41 -17.73 -5.66
C LEU A 28 -18.91 -17.52 -5.37
N TYR A 29 -19.72 -18.27 -6.13
CA TYR A 29 -21.13 -18.62 -5.92
C TYR A 29 -22.03 -17.57 -5.23
N PHE A 30 -22.41 -16.53 -5.96
CA PHE A 30 -23.71 -15.88 -5.74
C PHE A 30 -24.42 -15.72 -7.08
N ASP A 31 -25.24 -16.71 -7.43
CA ASP A 31 -26.12 -16.59 -8.59
C ASP A 31 -27.22 -15.58 -8.25
N ARG A 32 -27.14 -14.42 -8.90
CA ARG A 32 -28.02 -13.28 -8.68
C ARG A 32 -29.23 -13.39 -9.62
N LYS A 33 -30.07 -14.42 -9.47
CA LYS A 33 -31.34 -14.51 -10.21
C LYS A 33 -32.49 -15.10 -9.39
N GLU A 34 -33.58 -14.34 -9.40
CA GLU A 34 -34.96 -14.67 -9.02
C GLU A 34 -35.37 -14.55 -7.54
N TYR A 35 -35.75 -13.33 -7.14
CA TYR A 35 -36.88 -13.14 -6.23
C TYR A 35 -37.79 -12.03 -6.76
N GLY A 36 -38.78 -12.45 -7.56
CA GLY A 36 -39.92 -11.60 -7.93
C GLY A 36 -40.79 -11.33 -6.70
N LYS A 37 -40.99 -10.05 -6.39
CA LYS A 37 -41.81 -9.56 -5.28
C LYS A 37 -43.29 -9.93 -5.51
N VAL A 38 -43.84 -10.82 -4.68
CA VAL A 38 -45.31 -10.97 -4.51
C VAL A 38 -45.63 -10.89 -3.01
N LEU A 39 -46.17 -9.76 -2.58
CA LEU A 39 -46.63 -9.53 -1.22
C LEU A 39 -48.09 -9.97 -1.09
N ASN A 40 -48.34 -11.12 -0.46
CA ASN A 40 -49.65 -11.45 0.10
C ASN A 40 -49.57 -11.36 1.63
N LYS A 41 -50.22 -10.35 2.17
CA LYS A 41 -50.34 -10.08 3.61
C LYS A 41 -51.34 -11.06 4.23
N ARG A 42 -50.88 -12.13 4.90
CA ARG A 42 -51.67 -12.91 5.87
C ARG A 42 -50.82 -13.91 6.66
N GLN A 43 -50.98 -13.88 7.99
CA GLN A 43 -50.51 -14.84 9.02
C GLN A 43 -49.07 -15.36 8.86
N THR A 44 -48.13 -14.73 9.57
CA THR A 44 -46.74 -15.17 9.62
C THR A 44 -46.62 -16.52 10.34
N VAL A 45 -46.41 -17.59 9.57
CA VAL A 45 -45.71 -18.77 10.08
C VAL A 45 -44.27 -18.33 10.32
N VAL A 46 -43.87 -18.24 11.59
CA VAL A 46 -42.49 -17.99 12.00
C VAL A 46 -41.77 -19.33 11.99
N SER A 47 -40.87 -19.54 11.04
CA SER A 47 -40.03 -20.74 10.97
C SER A 47 -38.56 -20.35 10.86
N SER A 48 -37.82 -20.38 11.97
CA SER A 48 -36.36 -20.28 11.96
C SER A 48 -35.79 -21.63 11.55
N ASN A 49 -35.23 -21.73 10.35
CA ASN A 49 -34.37 -22.86 9.97
C ASN A 49 -32.93 -22.35 9.96
N ALA A 50 -32.31 -22.33 11.14
CA ALA A 50 -30.87 -22.17 11.28
C ALA A 50 -30.31 -23.53 11.71
N ASN A 51 -29.71 -24.27 10.77
CA ASN A 51 -28.88 -25.41 11.12
C ASN A 51 -27.85 -25.64 10.02
N ALA A 52 -26.58 -25.40 10.34
CA ALA A 52 -25.44 -25.79 9.53
C ALA A 52 -24.43 -26.49 10.44
N THR A 53 -24.34 -27.81 10.35
CA THR A 53 -23.33 -28.61 11.04
C THR A 53 -22.32 -29.13 10.02
N GLY A 54 -21.14 -28.51 9.95
CA GLY A 54 -20.03 -29.02 9.13
C GLY A 54 -19.19 -30.06 9.89
N GLN A 55 -18.78 -31.14 9.21
CA GLN A 55 -17.62 -31.96 9.62
C GLN A 55 -16.62 -32.02 8.46
N GLY A 56 -15.39 -31.59 8.72
CA GLY A 56 -14.33 -31.33 7.74
C GLY A 56 -13.74 -29.94 7.98
N ASP A 57 -13.47 -29.18 6.91
CA ASP A 57 -13.31 -27.73 7.00
C ASP A 57 -14.40 -27.10 7.88
N LYS A 58 -14.06 -26.09 8.70
CA LYS A 58 -14.92 -25.63 9.80
C LYS A 58 -15.94 -24.59 9.31
N VAL A 59 -17.21 -24.89 9.49
CA VAL A 59 -18.33 -23.98 9.21
C VAL A 59 -19.13 -23.82 10.49
N ASN A 60 -19.23 -22.59 11.00
CA ASN A 60 -20.03 -22.26 12.17
C ASN A 60 -20.99 -21.13 11.82
N THR A 61 -22.29 -21.42 11.84
CA THR A 61 -23.30 -20.42 11.52
C THR A 61 -24.31 -20.32 12.65
N ASP A 62 -24.58 -19.09 13.07
CA ASP A 62 -25.57 -18.79 14.10
C ASP A 62 -26.46 -17.65 13.61
N ALA A 63 -27.77 -17.77 13.74
CA ALA A 63 -28.73 -16.79 13.23
C ALA A 63 -29.88 -16.66 14.23
N GLU A 64 -29.66 -15.82 15.24
CA GLU A 64 -30.61 -15.60 16.32
C GLU A 64 -31.59 -14.48 15.93
N ALA A 65 -32.88 -14.75 16.14
CA ALA A 65 -33.94 -13.77 16.00
C ALA A 65 -34.62 -13.62 17.37
N GLU A 66 -34.70 -12.39 17.88
CA GLU A 66 -35.50 -12.14 19.07
C GLU A 66 -36.92 -11.72 18.69
N HIS A 67 -37.92 -12.39 19.28
CA HIS A 67 -39.33 -12.19 18.94
C HIS A 67 -40.08 -11.50 20.07
N TYR A 68 -40.73 -10.36 19.79
CA TYR A 68 -41.56 -9.65 20.78
C TYR A 68 -42.96 -9.37 20.23
N LYS A 69 -43.96 -9.51 21.11
CA LYS A 69 -45.37 -9.22 20.83
C LYS A 69 -45.76 -7.91 21.51
N ASN A 70 -46.09 -6.88 20.75
CA ASN A 70 -46.75 -5.67 21.27
C ASN A 70 -48.29 -5.84 21.22
N ALA A 71 -49.03 -4.83 21.71
CA ALA A 71 -50.49 -4.85 21.79
C ALA A 71 -51.21 -4.97 20.43
N GLU A 72 -50.50 -4.80 19.30
CA GLU A 72 -51.04 -4.75 17.94
C GLU A 72 -50.91 -6.08 17.18
N GLY A 73 -50.20 -7.07 17.73
CA GLY A 73 -50.36 -8.48 17.36
C GLY A 73 -49.71 -8.96 16.05
N VAL A 74 -48.80 -8.22 15.43
CA VAL A 74 -48.00 -8.69 14.27
C VAL A 74 -46.57 -9.01 14.72
N ILE A 75 -46.14 -10.27 14.50
CA ILE A 75 -44.81 -10.81 14.84
C ILE A 75 -44.20 -11.43 13.58
N GLY A 76 -42.91 -11.19 13.35
CA GLY A 76 -42.09 -11.98 12.44
C GLY A 76 -40.73 -11.36 12.15
N VAL A 77 -39.70 -11.78 12.88
CA VAL A 77 -38.33 -11.76 12.36
C VAL A 77 -38.06 -13.19 11.89
N ASN A 78 -37.68 -13.35 10.63
CA ASN A 78 -37.31 -14.61 10.03
C ASN A 78 -35.79 -14.59 9.79
N THR A 79 -35.08 -15.50 10.43
CA THR A 79 -33.66 -15.76 10.17
C THR A 79 -33.52 -17.04 9.36
N SER A 80 -32.68 -17.00 8.34
CA SER A 80 -32.30 -18.17 7.56
C SER A 80 -30.79 -18.21 7.43
N SER A 81 -30.19 -19.34 7.80
CA SER A 81 -28.75 -19.55 7.76
C SER A 81 -28.47 -20.85 7.02
N THR A 82 -27.54 -20.78 6.07
CA THR A 82 -27.05 -21.92 5.30
C THR A 82 -25.53 -21.88 5.27
N GLY A 83 -24.88 -22.99 5.60
CA GLY A 83 -23.43 -23.14 5.53
C GLY A 83 -23.06 -24.37 4.72
N ASP A 84 -21.98 -24.28 3.96
CA ASP A 84 -21.45 -25.35 3.13
C ASP A 84 -19.93 -25.53 3.38
N ALA A 85 -19.51 -26.78 3.51
CA ALA A 85 -18.11 -27.19 3.65
C ALA A 85 -17.87 -28.33 2.66
N SER A 86 -17.02 -28.11 1.65
CA SER A 86 -16.79 -29.13 0.62
C SER A 86 -15.84 -30.24 1.07
N GLY A 87 -15.11 -30.04 2.17
CA GLY A 87 -14.06 -30.94 2.65
C GLY A 87 -12.80 -30.95 1.76
N SER A 88 -12.68 -29.99 0.83
CA SER A 88 -11.56 -29.85 -0.11
C SER A 88 -10.73 -28.59 0.15
N GLY A 89 -10.74 -28.07 1.37
CA GLY A 89 -10.08 -26.82 1.72
C GLY A 89 -10.88 -25.58 1.33
N GLN A 90 -12.21 -25.69 1.30
CA GLN A 90 -13.12 -24.58 0.98
C GLN A 90 -14.33 -24.58 1.92
N THR A 91 -14.66 -23.39 2.43
CA THR A 91 -15.84 -23.15 3.28
C THR A 91 -16.62 -21.94 2.82
N GLY A 92 -17.93 -21.97 3.07
CA GLY A 92 -18.82 -20.86 2.81
C GLY A 92 -19.99 -20.82 3.78
N VAL A 93 -20.42 -19.62 4.15
CA VAL A 93 -21.60 -19.37 4.95
C VAL A 93 -22.38 -18.24 4.32
N ASN A 94 -23.69 -18.42 4.19
CA ASN A 94 -24.65 -17.39 3.84
C ASN A 94 -25.70 -17.29 4.94
N ASN A 95 -25.80 -16.11 5.54
CA ASN A 95 -26.74 -15.82 6.61
C ASN A 95 -27.60 -14.62 6.25
N GLN A 96 -28.88 -14.70 6.55
CA GLN A 96 -29.85 -13.65 6.26
C GLN A 96 -30.84 -13.52 7.41
N ALA A 97 -31.20 -12.27 7.75
CA ALA A 97 -32.26 -11.97 8.70
C ALA A 97 -33.17 -10.90 8.11
N TYR A 98 -34.48 -11.07 8.27
CA TYR A 98 -35.46 -10.06 7.90
C TYR A 98 -36.59 -10.02 8.91
N GLY A 99 -37.01 -8.84 9.36
CA GLY A 99 -38.12 -8.73 10.29
C GLY A 99 -38.87 -7.43 10.19
N SER A 100 -40.14 -7.47 10.62
CA SER A 100 -41.00 -6.27 10.63
C SER A 100 -41.96 -6.23 11.82
N VAL A 101 -42.21 -5.02 12.34
CA VAL A 101 -43.24 -4.72 13.36
C VAL A 101 -43.89 -3.38 13.00
N GLY A 102 -45.15 -3.39 12.60
CA GLY A 102 -45.85 -2.18 12.14
C GLY A 102 -45.24 -1.66 10.83
N GLU A 103 -44.77 -0.40 10.83
CA GLU A 103 -44.07 0.23 9.71
C GLU A 103 -42.54 0.05 9.78
N LYS A 104 -42.02 -0.55 10.87
CA LYS A 104 -40.57 -0.72 11.07
C LYS A 104 -40.11 -2.04 10.47
N GLU A 105 -39.07 -2.00 9.64
CA GLU A 105 -38.44 -3.19 9.07
C GLU A 105 -36.93 -3.20 9.33
N VAL A 106 -36.38 -4.40 9.51
CA VAL A 106 -34.94 -4.67 9.63
C VAL A 106 -34.54 -5.75 8.63
N GLY A 107 -33.39 -5.59 7.99
CA GLY A 107 -32.84 -6.54 7.03
C GLY A 107 -31.33 -6.70 7.21
N ALA A 108 -30.84 -7.91 7.00
CA ALA A 108 -29.42 -8.23 7.09
C ALA A 108 -29.06 -9.39 6.15
N VAL A 109 -27.93 -9.26 5.48
CA VAL A 109 -27.24 -10.32 4.74
C VAL A 109 -25.79 -10.32 5.21
N GLY A 110 -25.24 -11.50 5.45
CA GLY A 110 -23.90 -11.69 5.94
C GLY A 110 -23.31 -12.98 5.39
N ASN A 111 -22.41 -12.85 4.43
CA ASN A 111 -21.74 -13.95 3.76
C ASN A 111 -20.26 -13.98 4.11
N SER A 112 -19.71 -15.17 4.31
CA SER A 112 -18.28 -15.40 4.55
C SER A 112 -17.80 -16.64 3.82
N GLY A 113 -16.60 -16.63 3.26
CA GLY A 113 -16.01 -17.79 2.58
C GLY A 113 -14.50 -17.82 2.69
N ALA A 114 -13.92 -19.01 2.74
CA ALA A 114 -12.48 -19.21 2.83
C ALA A 114 -11.97 -20.33 1.92
N LEU A 115 -10.70 -20.23 1.55
CA LEU A 115 -9.94 -21.17 0.74
C LEU A 115 -8.58 -21.44 1.40
N GLY A 116 -8.19 -22.71 1.52
CA GLY A 116 -6.90 -23.13 2.05
C GLY A 116 -6.96 -24.58 2.56
N ALA A 117 -5.81 -25.21 2.78
CA ALA A 117 -5.75 -26.56 3.35
C ALA A 117 -6.50 -26.67 4.70
N ASP A 118 -6.45 -25.60 5.50
CA ASP A 118 -7.29 -25.39 6.67
C ASP A 118 -8.16 -24.15 6.43
N SER A 119 -9.46 -24.35 6.21
CA SER A 119 -10.39 -23.26 5.95
C SER A 119 -11.52 -23.20 7.00
N GLU A 120 -11.87 -21.97 7.38
CA GLU A 120 -12.91 -21.65 8.36
C GLU A 120 -13.76 -20.48 7.87
N SER A 121 -15.08 -20.63 8.00
CA SER A 121 -16.04 -19.55 7.73
C SER A 121 -17.09 -19.48 8.83
N GLN A 122 -17.39 -18.26 9.26
CA GLN A 122 -18.38 -17.96 10.27
C GLN A 122 -19.20 -16.74 9.86
N SER A 123 -20.52 -16.86 9.98
CA SER A 123 -21.43 -15.72 9.86
C SER A 123 -22.45 -15.76 10.98
N LYS A 124 -22.64 -14.61 11.63
CA LYS A 124 -23.62 -14.38 12.68
C LYS A 124 -24.44 -13.15 12.38
N ILE A 125 -25.74 -13.25 12.56
CA ILE A 125 -26.65 -12.10 12.46
C ILE A 125 -27.60 -12.15 13.65
N ASN A 126 -27.73 -11.02 14.33
CA ASN A 126 -28.74 -10.79 15.35
C ASN A 126 -29.56 -9.57 14.93
N ALA A 127 -30.87 -9.73 14.76
CA ALA A 127 -31.76 -8.66 14.37
C ALA A 127 -33.02 -8.67 15.25
N GLY A 128 -33.43 -7.49 15.71
CA GLY A 128 -34.56 -7.38 16.62
C GLY A 128 -35.25 -6.02 16.59
N ILE A 129 -36.57 -6.05 16.81
CA ILE A 129 -37.42 -4.87 17.00
C ILE A 129 -38.13 -5.00 18.35
N HIS A 130 -37.85 -4.06 19.25
CA HIS A 130 -38.28 -4.00 20.64
C HIS A 130 -38.96 -2.67 20.96
N GLY A 131 -40.25 -2.55 20.65
CA GLY A 131 -40.97 -1.28 20.81
C GLY A 131 -40.35 -0.18 19.92
N ASP A 132 -39.71 0.82 20.53
CA ASP A 132 -39.01 1.90 19.82
C ASP A 132 -37.52 1.65 19.61
N LYS A 133 -36.97 0.55 20.13
CA LYS A 133 -35.58 0.16 19.88
C LYS A 133 -35.55 -0.89 18.79
N TRP A 134 -34.76 -0.68 17.74
CA TRP A 134 -34.49 -1.71 16.76
C TRP A 134 -33.01 -1.67 16.35
N ALA A 135 -32.42 -2.85 16.25
CA ALA A 135 -30.99 -3.06 16.05
C ALA A 135 -30.75 -4.23 15.10
N VAL A 136 -29.68 -4.13 14.32
CA VAL A 136 -29.15 -5.21 13.49
C VAL A 136 -27.65 -5.31 13.72
N GLU A 137 -27.20 -6.48 14.13
CA GLU A 137 -25.80 -6.83 14.28
C GLU A 137 -25.47 -7.93 13.28
N SER A 138 -24.35 -7.78 12.57
CA SER A 138 -23.88 -8.69 11.56
C SER A 138 -22.38 -8.88 11.72
N PHE A 139 -21.94 -10.13 11.81
CA PHE A 139 -20.53 -10.49 11.99
C PHE A 139 -20.16 -11.60 11.00
N GLN A 140 -19.11 -11.38 10.24
CA GLN A 140 -18.54 -12.33 9.28
C GLN A 140 -17.06 -12.50 9.60
N HIS A 141 -16.61 -13.75 9.66
CA HIS A 141 -15.21 -14.12 9.79
C HIS A 141 -14.90 -15.22 8.79
N ALA A 142 -13.78 -15.11 8.11
CA ALA A 142 -13.30 -16.14 7.22
C ALA A 142 -11.79 -16.21 7.32
N LYS A 143 -11.27 -17.43 7.26
CA LYS A 143 -9.85 -17.71 7.42
C LYS A 143 -9.44 -18.91 6.57
N GLY A 144 -8.38 -18.75 5.79
CA GLY A 144 -7.76 -19.81 5.01
C GLY A 144 -6.27 -19.90 5.30
N GLN A 145 -5.76 -21.10 5.53
CA GLN A 145 -4.33 -21.35 5.79
C GLN A 145 -3.85 -22.57 5.01
N GLY A 146 -2.57 -22.60 4.64
CA GLY A 146 -1.98 -23.76 3.98
C GLY A 146 -0.74 -23.44 3.17
N VAL A 147 -0.41 -24.33 2.23
CA VAL A 147 0.60 -24.10 1.18
C VAL A 147 -0.12 -23.78 -0.12
N GLY A 148 0.46 -22.90 -0.93
CA GLY A 148 -0.12 -22.48 -2.20
C GLY A 148 -1.07 -21.32 -2.00
N ASP A 149 -2.26 -21.40 -2.60
CA ASP A 149 -3.25 -20.33 -2.58
C ASP A 149 -4.15 -20.43 -1.34
N THR A 150 -4.31 -19.31 -0.65
CA THR A 150 -5.30 -19.13 0.40
C THR A 150 -6.11 -17.88 0.14
N GLY A 151 -7.36 -17.89 0.62
CA GLY A 151 -8.27 -16.76 0.47
C GLY A 151 -9.26 -16.69 1.62
N ALA A 152 -9.71 -15.48 1.90
CA ALA A 152 -10.79 -15.21 2.83
C ALA A 152 -11.60 -14.04 2.29
N ALA A 153 -12.92 -14.15 2.30
CA ALA A 153 -13.82 -13.11 1.81
C ALA A 153 -15.07 -13.00 2.67
N SER A 154 -15.62 -11.80 2.77
CA SER A 154 -16.98 -11.57 3.25
C SER A 154 -17.67 -10.50 2.44
N ASN A 155 -18.99 -10.56 2.44
CA ASN A 155 -19.83 -9.45 2.04
C ASN A 155 -21.05 -9.37 2.95
N GLY A 156 -21.59 -8.17 3.14
CA GLY A 156 -22.78 -8.00 3.96
C GLY A 156 -23.47 -6.67 3.77
N ILE A 157 -24.76 -6.66 4.07
CA ILE A 157 -25.63 -5.49 4.05
C ILE A 157 -26.54 -5.59 5.27
N ILE A 158 -26.56 -4.55 6.09
CA ILE A 158 -27.56 -4.28 7.13
C ILE A 158 -28.38 -3.04 6.77
N GLU A 159 -29.70 -3.14 6.91
CA GLU A 159 -30.66 -2.12 6.51
C GLU A 159 -31.85 -2.02 7.47
N MET A 160 -32.41 -0.81 7.55
CA MET A 160 -33.59 -0.47 8.35
C MET A 160 -34.49 0.51 7.60
N THR A 161 -35.80 0.34 7.78
CA THR A 161 -36.81 1.26 7.26
C THR A 161 -37.89 1.54 8.31
N ASN A 162 -38.50 2.73 8.22
CA ASN A 162 -39.70 3.10 8.95
C ASN A 162 -40.70 3.70 7.95
N GLY A 163 -41.69 2.92 7.55
CA GLY A 163 -42.64 3.25 6.49
C GLY A 163 -41.91 3.40 5.16
N THR A 164 -41.93 4.61 4.59
CA THR A 164 -41.22 4.92 3.33
C THR A 164 -39.82 5.49 3.55
N ALA A 165 -39.40 5.73 4.80
CA ALA A 165 -38.10 6.31 5.11
C ALA A 165 -37.06 5.22 5.40
N SER A 166 -35.98 5.19 4.63
CA SER A 166 -34.80 4.39 4.95
C SER A 166 -33.94 5.10 6.00
N SER A 167 -33.32 4.35 6.90
CA SER A 167 -32.31 4.96 7.79
C SER A 167 -31.19 5.55 6.95
N PRO A 168 -30.72 6.78 7.27
CA PRO A 168 -29.57 7.37 6.59
C PRO A 168 -28.27 6.58 6.84
N TYR A 169 -28.29 5.66 7.81
CA TYR A 169 -27.20 4.79 8.25
C TYR A 169 -27.25 3.36 7.65
N ASN A 170 -28.17 3.07 6.72
CA ASN A 170 -28.22 1.78 6.01
C ASN A 170 -26.93 1.47 5.25
N SER A 171 -26.22 0.40 5.66
CA SER A 171 -24.95 0.00 5.04
C SER A 171 -25.09 -0.17 3.53
N ASN A 172 -24.08 0.28 2.80
CA ASN A 172 -23.99 0.05 1.37
C ASN A 172 -22.78 -0.84 1.07
N ASN A 173 -23.07 -2.09 0.69
CA ASN A 173 -22.14 -3.00 0.04
C ASN A 173 -20.80 -3.16 0.79
N THR A 174 -20.85 -3.64 2.04
CA THR A 174 -19.66 -4.03 2.80
C THR A 174 -19.03 -5.25 2.12
N GLN A 175 -17.77 -5.13 1.73
CA GLN A 175 -16.97 -6.16 1.07
C GLN A 175 -15.60 -6.23 1.74
N SER A 176 -15.10 -7.42 1.96
CA SER A 176 -13.74 -7.61 2.46
C SER A 176 -13.16 -8.86 1.85
N SER A 177 -11.92 -8.78 1.37
CA SER A 177 -11.20 -9.92 0.84
C SER A 177 -9.71 -9.84 1.21
N ALA A 178 -9.13 -11.01 1.44
CA ALA A 178 -7.71 -11.22 1.63
C ALA A 178 -7.29 -12.44 0.81
N GLY A 179 -6.13 -12.37 0.18
CA GLY A 179 -5.57 -13.45 -0.62
C GLY A 179 -4.06 -13.54 -0.48
N ALA A 180 -3.55 -14.76 -0.41
CA ALA A 180 -2.12 -15.01 -0.25
C ALA A 180 -1.69 -16.26 -1.02
N THR A 181 -0.59 -16.16 -1.76
CA THR A 181 0.01 -17.25 -2.53
C THR A 181 1.48 -17.41 -2.14
N GLY A 182 1.85 -18.58 -1.64
CA GLY A 182 3.22 -18.89 -1.23
C GLY A 182 3.51 -20.39 -1.20
N SER A 183 4.67 -20.80 -1.69
CA SER A 183 5.03 -22.24 -1.79
C SER A 183 5.43 -22.89 -0.46
N LEU A 184 5.65 -22.11 0.60
CA LEU A 184 6.04 -22.59 1.93
C LEU A 184 4.93 -22.43 2.95
N SER A 185 4.26 -21.28 2.94
CA SER A 185 3.04 -21.04 3.71
C SER A 185 2.27 -19.85 3.15
N SER A 186 0.96 -19.87 3.32
CA SER A 186 0.06 -18.76 3.06
C SER A 186 -1.07 -18.76 4.08
N SER A 187 -1.55 -17.57 4.40
CA SER A 187 -2.66 -17.34 5.32
C SER A 187 -3.41 -16.10 4.89
N SER A 188 -4.73 -16.19 4.88
CA SER A 188 -5.65 -15.09 4.61
C SER A 188 -6.74 -15.08 5.66
N GLU A 189 -7.07 -13.92 6.20
CA GLU A 189 -8.08 -13.76 7.25
C GLU A 189 -8.82 -12.43 7.07
N ILE A 190 -10.15 -12.47 7.23
CA ILE A 190 -10.99 -11.28 7.26
C ILE A 190 -11.93 -11.34 8.47
N VAL A 191 -12.24 -10.18 9.01
CA VAL A 191 -13.31 -9.96 9.99
C VAL A 191 -14.10 -8.74 9.53
N SER A 192 -15.41 -8.89 9.37
CA SER A 192 -16.35 -7.81 9.09
C SER A 192 -17.40 -7.81 10.19
N SER A 193 -17.50 -6.72 10.94
CA SER A 193 -18.53 -6.52 11.96
C SER A 193 -19.30 -5.24 11.68
N GLN A 194 -20.62 -5.34 11.81
CA GLN A 194 -21.54 -4.26 11.48
C GLN A 194 -22.62 -4.20 12.55
N VAL A 195 -22.86 -3.02 13.12
CA VAL A 195 -23.96 -2.76 14.06
C VAL A 195 -24.72 -1.54 13.56
N LEU A 196 -26.02 -1.70 13.34
CA LEU A 196 -26.92 -0.64 12.91
C LEU A 196 -28.02 -0.46 13.94
N THR A 197 -28.29 0.79 14.27
CA THR A 197 -29.49 1.26 14.96
C THR A 197 -30.11 2.37 14.11
N TRP A 198 -31.27 2.87 14.50
CA TRP A 198 -31.88 3.98 13.76
C TRP A 198 -30.98 5.23 13.70
N ASP A 199 -30.25 5.51 14.77
CA ASP A 199 -29.49 6.75 14.96
C ASP A 199 -27.99 6.60 14.72
N ALA A 200 -27.49 5.38 14.51
CA ALA A 200 -26.06 5.13 14.42
C ALA A 200 -25.68 3.86 13.66
N ILE A 201 -24.48 3.86 13.10
CA ILE A 201 -23.80 2.71 12.52
C ILE A 201 -22.36 2.60 13.05
N LEU A 202 -21.95 1.37 13.32
CA LEU A 202 -20.57 0.99 13.61
C LEU A 202 -20.17 -0.12 12.63
N LEU A 203 -19.15 0.12 11.80
CA LEU A 203 -18.53 -0.89 10.94
C LEU A 203 -17.06 -1.07 11.33
N GLN A 204 -16.62 -2.31 11.42
CA GLN A 204 -15.22 -2.67 11.59
C GLN A 204 -14.84 -3.74 10.57
N LEU A 205 -13.85 -3.44 9.73
CA LEU A 205 -13.26 -4.35 8.77
C LEU A 205 -11.79 -4.59 9.12
N VAL A 206 -11.39 -5.84 9.23
CA VAL A 206 -9.98 -6.23 9.40
C VAL A 206 -9.66 -7.26 8.33
N GLY A 207 -8.53 -7.08 7.64
CA GLY A 207 -8.02 -8.02 6.65
C GLY A 207 -6.53 -8.25 6.87
N SER A 208 -6.10 -9.49 6.71
CA SER A 208 -4.71 -9.91 6.81
C SER A 208 -4.40 -10.96 5.76
N ALA A 209 -3.35 -10.75 4.99
CA ALA A 209 -2.81 -11.71 4.05
C ALA A 209 -1.30 -11.81 4.29
N VAL A 210 -0.81 -13.04 4.46
CA VAL A 210 0.61 -13.34 4.68
C VAL A 210 0.98 -14.52 3.80
N ALA A 211 2.05 -14.37 3.02
CA ALA A 211 2.59 -15.42 2.17
C ALA A 211 4.11 -15.53 2.32
N GLN A 212 4.59 -16.77 2.28
CA GLN A 212 5.99 -17.12 2.22
C GLN A 212 6.19 -18.19 1.14
N GLY A 213 7.19 -17.98 0.28
CA GLY A 213 7.49 -18.90 -0.80
C GLY A 213 8.96 -18.92 -1.17
N LEU A 214 9.35 -20.00 -1.84
CA LEU A 214 10.56 -20.06 -2.64
C LEU A 214 10.21 -19.51 -4.02
N TYR A 215 11.12 -18.75 -4.62
CA TYR A 215 10.95 -18.07 -5.91
C TYR A 215 9.95 -16.93 -5.91
N ASN A 216 8.76 -17.06 -5.32
CA ASN A 216 7.75 -16.01 -5.32
C ASN A 216 6.79 -16.10 -4.13
N ALA A 217 6.26 -14.95 -3.71
CA ALA A 217 5.14 -14.86 -2.79
C ALA A 217 4.33 -13.59 -3.05
N GLN A 218 3.02 -13.66 -2.82
CA GLN A 218 2.11 -12.53 -2.98
C GLN A 218 1.08 -12.51 -1.84
N ALA A 219 0.74 -11.31 -1.38
CA ALA A 219 -0.34 -11.07 -0.43
C ALA A 219 -1.14 -9.83 -0.86
N ASN A 220 -2.45 -9.86 -0.72
CA ASN A 220 -3.33 -8.72 -0.99
C ASN A 220 -4.52 -8.66 -0.02
N VAL A 221 -4.99 -7.45 0.23
CA VAL A 221 -6.18 -7.15 1.03
C VAL A 221 -6.97 -6.06 0.31
N ASP A 222 -8.29 -6.22 0.25
CA ASP A 222 -9.25 -5.23 -0.25
C ASP A 222 -10.42 -5.17 0.73
N LEU A 223 -10.55 -4.05 1.43
CA LEU A 223 -11.61 -3.78 2.40
C LEU A 223 -12.40 -2.57 1.94
N GLY A 224 -13.72 -2.70 1.88
CA GLY A 224 -14.63 -1.63 1.50
C GLY A 224 -15.92 -1.69 2.31
N ALA A 225 -16.38 -0.55 2.80
CA ALA A 225 -17.65 -0.43 3.52
C ALA A 225 -18.19 1.00 3.39
N GLY A 226 -19.46 1.22 3.77
CA GLY A 226 -19.90 2.60 3.91
C GLY A 226 -21.29 2.90 4.46
N ASN A 227 -21.47 4.23 4.58
CA ASN A 227 -22.62 5.08 4.97
C ASN A 227 -22.71 5.40 6.49
N ALA A 228 -23.31 6.48 7.01
CA ALA A 228 -24.06 7.57 6.40
C ALA A 228 -23.14 8.68 5.84
N ASN A 229 -23.20 8.82 4.52
CA ASN A 229 -22.64 9.90 3.70
C ASN A 229 -21.11 9.99 3.52
N ASN A 230 -20.36 8.91 3.71
CA ASN A 230 -19.53 8.25 2.68
C ASN A 230 -18.71 7.10 3.32
N GLY A 231 -17.91 6.37 2.54
CA GLY A 231 -17.32 5.07 2.94
C GLY A 231 -15.83 5.07 3.23
N VAL A 232 -15.35 3.85 3.50
CA VAL A 232 -13.93 3.54 3.74
C VAL A 232 -13.45 2.53 2.71
N GLN A 233 -12.22 2.71 2.24
CA GLN A 233 -11.51 1.71 1.43
C GLN A 233 -10.08 1.54 1.93
N VAL A 234 -9.64 0.31 2.11
CA VAL A 234 -8.26 -0.06 2.48
C VAL A 234 -7.80 -1.19 1.58
N ASN A 235 -6.96 -0.85 0.61
CA ASN A 235 -6.42 -1.80 -0.36
C ASN A 235 -4.91 -1.86 -0.24
N GLY A 236 -4.36 -3.07 -0.35
CA GLY A 236 -2.92 -3.29 -0.39
C GLY A 236 -2.57 -4.55 -1.17
N ILE A 237 -1.44 -4.52 -1.86
CA ILE A 237 -0.83 -5.67 -2.51
C ILE A 237 0.68 -5.61 -2.32
N VAL A 238 1.28 -6.75 -2.03
CA VAL A 238 2.73 -6.95 -2.06
C VAL A 238 3.00 -8.22 -2.84
N SER A 239 3.93 -8.16 -3.78
CA SER A 239 4.38 -9.30 -4.57
C SER A 239 5.88 -9.23 -4.77
N GLY A 240 6.56 -10.36 -4.61
CA GLY A 240 7.99 -10.45 -4.85
C GLY A 240 8.37 -11.73 -5.58
N ASP A 241 9.50 -11.69 -6.26
CA ASP A 241 10.11 -12.83 -6.91
C ASP A 241 11.63 -12.84 -6.78
N ASN A 242 12.21 -14.03 -6.91
CA ASN A 242 13.64 -14.29 -6.94
C ASN A 242 13.93 -15.41 -7.94
N LEU A 243 14.79 -15.14 -8.93
CA LEU A 243 15.03 -16.06 -10.05
C LEU A 243 15.77 -17.36 -9.66
N ASN A 244 16.46 -17.39 -8.52
CA ASN A 244 17.31 -18.53 -8.10
C ASN A 244 16.79 -19.24 -6.84
N GLY A 245 15.50 -19.14 -6.53
CA GLY A 245 14.90 -19.89 -5.43
C GLY A 245 15.14 -19.29 -4.05
N GLY A 246 15.35 -17.98 -4.00
CA GLY A 246 15.37 -17.20 -2.77
C GLY A 246 14.03 -17.24 -2.01
N LEU A 247 14.09 -16.89 -0.74
CA LEU A 247 12.95 -16.73 0.14
C LEU A 247 12.26 -15.40 -0.14
N VAL A 248 10.96 -15.44 -0.43
CA VAL A 248 10.10 -14.27 -0.57
C VAL A 248 9.05 -14.29 0.53
N ASN A 249 8.88 -13.18 1.24
CA ASN A 249 7.76 -12.96 2.14
C ASN A 249 6.96 -11.73 1.68
N ALA A 250 5.64 -11.87 1.65
CA ALA A 250 4.71 -10.80 1.36
C ALA A 250 3.65 -10.75 2.46
N GLN A 251 3.32 -9.56 2.94
CA GLN A 251 2.31 -9.34 3.95
C GLN A 251 1.55 -8.05 3.68
N VAL A 252 0.23 -8.12 3.81
CA VAL A 252 -0.66 -6.96 3.77
C VAL A 252 -1.65 -7.09 4.92
N ASN A 253 -1.79 -6.03 5.71
CA ASN A 253 -2.82 -5.91 6.73
C ASN A 253 -3.62 -4.63 6.49
N GLY A 254 -4.94 -4.71 6.63
CA GLY A 254 -5.84 -3.57 6.57
C GLY A 254 -6.77 -3.56 7.76
N ASN A 255 -7.07 -2.37 8.27
CA ASN A 255 -8.07 -2.15 9.30
C ASN A 255 -8.85 -0.87 8.96
N ALA A 256 -10.17 -0.95 8.97
CA ALA A 256 -11.04 0.18 8.78
C ALA A 256 -12.14 0.16 9.84
N LEU A 257 -12.27 1.24 10.59
CA LEU A 257 -13.32 1.48 11.56
C LEU A 257 -14.14 2.70 11.10
N MET A 258 -15.45 2.56 11.08
CA MET A 258 -16.39 3.61 10.77
C MET A 258 -17.41 3.67 11.90
N ASN A 259 -17.45 4.79 12.62
CA ASN A 259 -18.41 5.04 13.68
C ASN A 259 -19.20 6.30 13.30
N ASN A 260 -20.41 6.09 12.79
CA ASN A 260 -21.20 7.12 12.12
C ASN A 260 -20.38 7.77 11.00
N SER A 261 -20.12 9.07 11.12
CA SER A 261 -19.33 9.83 10.17
C SER A 261 -17.84 9.94 10.55
N ASN A 262 -17.37 9.32 11.62
CA ASN A 262 -15.95 9.33 12.00
C ASN A 262 -15.26 8.06 11.50
N HIS A 263 -14.15 8.21 10.77
CA HIS A 263 -13.45 7.08 10.16
C HIS A 263 -12.00 6.97 10.66
N GLU A 264 -11.56 5.75 10.96
CA GLU A 264 -10.17 5.42 11.27
C GLU A 264 -9.70 4.29 10.36
N LEU A 265 -8.70 4.56 9.53
CA LEU A 265 -8.17 3.63 8.55
C LEU A 265 -6.67 3.42 8.78
N VAL A 266 -6.24 2.17 8.80
CA VAL A 266 -4.84 1.78 8.90
C VAL A 266 -4.56 0.69 7.88
N GLY A 267 -3.48 0.86 7.12
CA GLY A 267 -3.02 -0.07 6.12
C GLY A 267 -1.52 -0.27 6.27
N ASN A 268 -1.10 -1.53 6.29
CA ASN A 268 0.30 -1.90 6.41
C ASN A 268 0.65 -2.90 5.32
N MET A 269 1.75 -2.64 4.63
CA MET A 269 2.34 -3.52 3.64
C MET A 269 3.78 -3.80 4.03
N TYR A 270 4.15 -5.07 4.00
CA TYR A 270 5.51 -5.52 4.22
C TYR A 270 5.90 -6.52 3.14
N GLY A 271 7.04 -6.28 2.50
CA GLY A 271 7.61 -7.16 1.50
C GLY A 271 9.09 -7.40 1.76
N SER A 272 9.52 -8.65 1.63
CA SER A 272 10.94 -8.97 1.69
C SER A 272 11.33 -10.07 0.72
N VAL A 273 12.47 -9.90 0.05
CA VAL A 273 13.10 -10.91 -0.79
C VAL A 273 14.53 -11.12 -0.32
N ASN A 274 14.91 -12.37 -0.03
CA ASN A 274 16.25 -12.74 0.37
C ASN A 274 16.70 -13.97 -0.43
N GLY A 275 17.75 -13.86 -1.22
CA GLY A 275 18.23 -14.95 -2.06
C GLY A 275 19.50 -14.64 -2.81
N THR A 276 19.70 -15.37 -3.92
CA THR A 276 20.74 -15.10 -4.91
C THR A 276 20.10 -14.73 -6.25
N GLY A 277 20.87 -14.16 -7.18
CA GLY A 277 20.36 -13.73 -8.48
C GLY A 277 19.46 -12.49 -8.43
N THR A 278 18.68 -12.28 -9.49
CA THR A 278 17.78 -11.13 -9.59
C THR A 278 16.58 -11.28 -8.65
N SER A 279 16.26 -10.21 -7.93
CA SER A 279 15.13 -10.15 -7.01
C SER A 279 14.28 -8.93 -7.33
N ASN A 280 12.96 -9.09 -7.44
CA ASN A 280 12.06 -7.96 -7.58
C ASN A 280 11.03 -7.94 -6.43
N LEU A 281 10.69 -6.74 -5.98
CA LEU A 281 9.64 -6.52 -5.01
C LEU A 281 8.76 -5.35 -5.46
N VAL A 282 7.46 -5.59 -5.55
CA VAL A 282 6.45 -4.59 -5.91
C VAL A 282 5.40 -4.53 -4.82
N GLY A 283 5.02 -3.32 -4.42
CA GLY A 283 3.94 -3.10 -3.46
C GLY A 283 3.14 -1.85 -3.77
N ALA A 284 1.84 -1.90 -3.53
CA ALA A 284 0.93 -0.77 -3.74
C ALA A 284 -0.18 -0.75 -2.70
N SER A 285 -0.42 0.41 -2.07
CA SER A 285 -1.58 0.61 -1.19
C SER A 285 -2.40 1.82 -1.58
N ASN A 286 -3.69 1.75 -1.29
CA ASN A 286 -4.65 2.83 -1.45
C ASN A 286 -5.59 2.85 -0.25
N LEU A 287 -5.54 3.92 0.53
CA LEU A 287 -6.46 4.13 1.66
C LEU A 287 -7.30 5.37 1.38
N GLN A 288 -8.61 5.24 1.48
CA GLN A 288 -9.53 6.31 1.20
C GLN A 288 -10.58 6.40 2.29
N SER A 289 -10.59 7.52 3.01
CA SER A 289 -11.73 7.94 3.81
C SER A 289 -12.46 9.04 3.06
N ASN A 290 -13.73 8.81 2.79
CA ASN A 290 -14.63 9.86 2.35
C ASN A 290 -15.68 9.96 3.46
N SER A 291 -15.58 10.98 4.32
CA SER A 291 -16.45 11.14 5.48
C SER A 291 -17.21 12.46 5.40
N SER A 292 -18.45 12.43 5.89
CA SER A 292 -19.28 13.62 6.08
C SER A 292 -19.08 14.30 7.46
N GLY A 293 -18.20 13.74 8.30
CA GLY A 293 -18.02 14.05 9.72
C GLY A 293 -16.67 14.67 10.05
N VAL A 294 -16.44 14.94 11.34
CA VAL A 294 -15.45 15.90 11.85
C VAL A 294 -14.04 15.31 12.00
N SER A 295 -13.89 14.02 12.30
CA SER A 295 -12.59 13.40 12.60
C SER A 295 -12.31 12.19 11.72
N ASN A 296 -11.19 12.24 10.98
CA ASN A 296 -10.75 11.15 10.10
C ASN A 296 -9.25 10.91 10.27
N SER A 297 -8.85 9.68 10.59
CA SER A 297 -7.44 9.30 10.65
C SER A 297 -7.13 8.27 9.58
N VAL A 298 -6.13 8.52 8.74
CA VAL A 298 -5.67 7.55 7.74
C VAL A 298 -4.18 7.33 7.86
N GLN A 299 -3.75 6.09 8.04
CA GLN A 299 -2.34 5.72 8.20
C GLN A 299 -1.93 4.61 7.23
N SER A 300 -0.98 4.89 6.34
CA SER A 300 -0.39 3.89 5.44
C SER A 300 1.09 3.70 5.72
N PHE A 301 1.53 2.44 5.78
CA PHE A 301 2.93 2.05 5.95
C PHE A 301 3.32 1.02 4.89
N GLY A 302 4.33 1.30 4.09
CA GLY A 302 4.97 0.32 3.20
C GLY A 302 6.44 0.13 3.57
N ASP A 303 6.87 -1.11 3.78
CA ASP A 303 8.29 -1.45 4.00
C ASP A 303 8.72 -2.56 3.03
N GLY A 304 9.77 -2.29 2.26
CA GLY A 304 10.30 -3.19 1.24
C GLY A 304 11.78 -3.51 1.46
N LYS A 305 12.13 -4.80 1.51
CA LYS A 305 13.53 -5.23 1.73
C LYS A 305 13.96 -6.21 0.66
N VAL A 306 15.05 -5.93 -0.05
CA VAL A 306 15.64 -6.89 -0.99
C VAL A 306 17.11 -7.09 -0.67
N GLN A 307 17.52 -8.35 -0.48
CA GLN A 307 18.90 -8.72 -0.27
C GLN A 307 19.26 -9.86 -1.23
N SER A 308 20.10 -9.56 -2.22
CA SER A 308 20.62 -10.56 -3.15
C SER A 308 21.91 -10.09 -3.84
N ASP A 309 22.73 -11.04 -4.29
CA ASP A 309 23.99 -10.80 -5.00
C ASP A 309 23.80 -10.37 -6.47
N GLY A 310 22.58 -10.46 -7.01
CA GLY A 310 22.24 -10.07 -8.37
C GLY A 310 21.73 -8.63 -8.51
N TYR A 311 20.80 -8.45 -9.47
CA TYR A 311 20.12 -7.17 -9.71
C TYR A 311 18.85 -7.10 -8.87
N ASN A 312 18.76 -6.10 -7.99
CA ASN A 312 17.65 -5.95 -7.06
C ASN A 312 16.74 -4.81 -7.49
N GLN A 313 15.47 -5.09 -7.74
CA GLN A 313 14.47 -4.10 -8.09
C GLN A 313 13.43 -3.95 -6.98
N ILE A 314 13.15 -2.72 -6.57
CA ILE A 314 12.06 -2.42 -5.63
C ILE A 314 11.19 -1.31 -6.22
N THR A 315 9.87 -1.53 -6.28
CA THR A 315 8.89 -0.50 -6.64
C THR A 315 7.77 -0.46 -5.60
N LEU A 316 7.72 0.58 -4.78
CA LEU A 316 6.64 0.77 -3.80
C LEU A 316 5.82 2.03 -4.09
N ASN A 317 4.50 1.92 -3.96
CA ASN A 317 3.57 3.03 -4.09
C ASN A 317 2.55 3.04 -2.92
N SER A 318 2.25 4.22 -2.38
CA SER A 318 1.16 4.39 -1.43
C SER A 318 0.39 5.67 -1.71
N ASN A 319 -0.93 5.57 -1.87
CA ASN A 319 -1.80 6.74 -1.97
C ASN A 319 -2.80 6.74 -0.83
N THR A 320 -2.87 7.86 -0.13
CA THR A 320 -3.69 8.02 1.06
C THR A 320 -4.53 9.27 0.93
N ASN A 321 -5.85 9.15 1.09
CA ASN A 321 -6.78 10.26 1.02
C ASN A 321 -7.70 10.28 2.25
N THR A 322 -7.84 11.46 2.85
CA THR A 322 -8.79 11.71 3.94
C THR A 322 -9.65 12.92 3.62
N THR A 323 -10.97 12.78 3.80
CA THR A 323 -11.93 13.85 3.52
C THR A 323 -12.79 14.10 4.73
N ASN A 324 -12.78 15.36 5.20
CA ASN A 324 -13.71 15.90 6.16
C ASN A 324 -14.55 16.97 5.45
N SER A 325 -15.84 16.69 5.24
CA SER A 325 -16.73 17.64 4.58
C SER A 325 -17.18 18.79 5.47
N GLN A 326 -16.95 18.70 6.79
CA GLN A 326 -17.21 19.79 7.72
C GLN A 326 -15.99 20.71 7.72
N ASN A 327 -16.21 22.03 7.65
CA ASN A 327 -15.11 23.00 7.69
C ASN A 327 -14.58 23.19 9.13
N ILE A 328 -14.23 22.08 9.78
CA ILE A 328 -13.83 21.98 11.19
C ILE A 328 -12.54 21.17 11.24
N GLU A 329 -11.54 21.62 12.02
CA GLU A 329 -10.30 20.87 12.24
C GLU A 329 -10.56 19.44 12.74
N GLY A 330 -9.85 18.45 12.21
CA GLY A 330 -10.01 17.06 12.66
C GLY A 330 -9.54 15.96 11.70
N SER A 331 -9.13 16.30 10.47
CA SER A 331 -8.48 15.34 9.57
C SER A 331 -7.02 15.13 9.96
N TYR A 332 -6.61 13.87 10.14
CA TYR A 332 -5.23 13.45 10.34
C TYR A 332 -4.84 12.44 9.26
N GLY A 333 -3.59 12.53 8.80
CA GLY A 333 -3.06 11.62 7.81
C GLY A 333 -1.58 11.35 8.05
N ASN A 334 -1.17 10.09 7.92
CA ASN A 334 0.23 9.71 7.94
C ASN A 334 0.49 8.67 6.84
N MET A 335 1.46 8.93 5.98
CA MET A 335 1.84 7.99 4.93
C MET A 335 3.35 7.84 4.97
N ILE A 336 3.82 6.60 5.10
CA ILE A 336 5.24 6.26 5.13
C ILE A 336 5.46 5.14 4.13
N VAL A 337 6.37 5.34 3.17
CA VAL A 337 6.88 4.28 2.31
C VAL A 337 8.40 4.27 2.43
N ASN A 338 8.93 3.14 2.89
CA ASN A 338 10.34 2.92 3.12
C ASN A 338 10.82 1.69 2.36
N SER A 339 12.06 1.71 1.88
CA SER A 339 12.69 0.48 1.40
C SER A 339 14.20 0.48 1.58
N THR A 340 14.75 -0.73 1.66
CA THR A 340 16.19 -0.99 1.68
C THR A 340 16.53 -2.08 0.67
N ALA A 341 17.59 -1.89 -0.12
CA ALA A 341 18.12 -2.89 -1.03
C ALA A 341 19.62 -3.09 -0.80
N THR A 342 20.06 -4.34 -0.75
CA THR A 342 21.47 -4.73 -0.65
C THR A 342 21.84 -5.69 -1.77
N GLY A 343 22.83 -5.33 -2.59
CA GLY A 343 23.36 -6.16 -3.66
C GLY A 343 24.35 -5.44 -4.56
N ALA A 344 24.92 -6.13 -5.54
CA ALA A 344 25.87 -5.52 -6.47
C ALA A 344 25.21 -4.44 -7.34
N ASN A 345 23.94 -4.63 -7.69
CA ASN A 345 23.14 -3.66 -8.41
C ASN A 345 21.79 -3.48 -7.73
N THR A 346 21.35 -2.24 -7.53
CA THR A 346 20.03 -1.94 -6.95
C THR A 346 19.33 -0.88 -7.80
N ASN A 347 18.05 -1.09 -8.09
CA ASN A 347 17.15 -0.13 -8.71
C ASN A 347 15.89 -0.01 -7.83
N MET A 348 15.78 1.10 -7.12
CA MET A 348 14.70 1.34 -6.17
C MET A 348 13.90 2.56 -6.61
N THR A 349 12.60 2.40 -6.78
CA THR A 349 11.64 3.47 -7.01
C THR A 349 10.59 3.46 -5.91
N ILE A 350 10.45 4.58 -5.20
CA ILE A 350 9.39 4.75 -4.19
C ILE A 350 8.57 5.97 -4.55
N SER A 351 7.26 5.87 -4.36
CA SER A 351 6.33 6.98 -4.49
C SER A 351 5.27 6.94 -3.39
N GLY A 352 4.84 8.10 -2.97
CA GLY A 352 3.85 8.26 -1.92
C GLY A 352 3.04 9.54 -2.08
N GLY A 353 1.74 9.45 -1.88
CA GLY A 353 0.81 10.59 -1.90
C GLY A 353 -0.07 10.63 -0.67
N LEU A 354 -0.20 11.81 -0.06
CA LEU A 354 -1.17 12.10 0.99
C LEU A 354 -2.00 13.31 0.60
N LYS A 355 -3.32 13.15 0.56
CA LYS A 355 -4.28 14.21 0.33
C LYS A 355 -5.22 14.34 1.52
N GLY A 356 -5.39 15.58 1.98
CA GLY A 356 -6.36 15.96 3.00
C GLY A 356 -7.34 16.97 2.45
N ASN A 357 -8.62 16.75 2.72
CA ASN A 357 -9.69 17.71 2.44
C ASN A 357 -10.36 18.13 3.76
N THR A 358 -10.53 19.43 3.95
CA THR A 358 -11.27 20.04 5.06
C THR A 358 -12.24 21.07 4.49
N GLY A 359 -13.53 20.76 4.49
CA GLY A 359 -14.53 21.58 3.79
C GLY A 359 -14.23 21.70 2.29
N ASN A 360 -14.06 22.93 1.80
CA ASN A 360 -13.67 23.21 0.42
C ASN A 360 -12.15 23.25 0.21
N ASP A 361 -11.38 23.22 1.29
CA ASP A 361 -9.93 23.33 1.24
C ASP A 361 -9.31 21.94 1.07
N SER A 362 -8.25 21.89 0.28
CA SER A 362 -7.50 20.65 0.09
C SER A 362 -6.02 20.92 0.06
N THR A 363 -5.27 20.10 0.80
CA THR A 363 -3.81 20.08 0.79
C THR A 363 -3.36 18.72 0.28
N THR A 364 -2.39 18.71 -0.63
CA THR A 364 -1.84 17.49 -1.22
C THR A 364 -0.32 17.51 -1.11
N ALA A 365 0.25 16.39 -0.68
CA ALA A 365 1.67 16.10 -0.76
C ALA A 365 1.92 14.87 -1.63
N ILE A 366 2.84 14.98 -2.57
CA ILE A 366 3.30 13.87 -3.41
C ILE A 366 4.82 13.88 -3.38
N GLY A 367 5.41 12.76 -2.99
CA GLY A 367 6.85 12.54 -3.03
C GLY A 367 7.19 11.28 -3.80
N ASP A 368 8.29 11.33 -4.54
CA ASP A 368 8.85 10.18 -5.23
C ASP A 368 10.38 10.24 -5.26
N GLY A 369 10.98 9.09 -5.50
CA GLY A 369 12.41 9.04 -5.76
C GLY A 369 12.84 7.76 -6.45
N ASN A 370 14.04 7.81 -7.01
CA ASN A 370 14.71 6.69 -7.63
C ASN A 370 16.18 6.62 -7.24
N ILE A 371 16.68 5.42 -6.92
CA ILE A 371 18.11 5.12 -6.74
C ILE A 371 18.51 4.00 -7.68
N LEU A 372 19.49 4.26 -8.53
CA LEU A 372 20.15 3.27 -9.37
C LEU A 372 21.62 3.17 -8.96
N SER A 373 21.98 2.09 -8.29
CA SER A 373 23.36 1.73 -7.93
C SER A 373 23.83 0.57 -8.79
N GLN A 374 25.05 0.67 -9.34
CA GLN A 374 25.70 -0.39 -10.10
C GLN A 374 27.14 -0.54 -9.65
N GLY A 375 27.53 -1.77 -9.34
CA GLY A 375 28.85 -2.10 -8.83
C GLY A 375 29.17 -3.58 -9.04
N SER A 376 30.28 -4.00 -8.47
CA SER A 376 30.68 -5.41 -8.47
C SER A 376 30.72 -6.04 -7.08
N ASP A 377 30.63 -5.22 -6.04
CA ASP A 377 30.55 -5.65 -4.66
C ASP A 377 29.19 -5.25 -4.06
N ALA A 378 28.78 -5.93 -2.98
CA ALA A 378 27.51 -5.66 -2.33
C ALA A 378 27.42 -4.20 -1.85
N SER A 379 26.37 -3.52 -2.30
CA SER A 379 26.12 -2.11 -2.08
C SER A 379 24.76 -1.90 -1.42
N ASN A 380 24.58 -0.81 -0.69
CA ASN A 380 23.35 -0.51 0.04
C ASN A 380 22.64 0.70 -0.55
N SER A 381 21.32 0.60 -0.66
CA SER A 381 20.43 1.69 -1.05
C SER A 381 19.23 1.72 -0.12
N SER A 382 18.79 2.90 0.29
CA SER A 382 17.56 3.08 1.06
C SER A 382 16.83 4.35 0.64
N MET A 383 15.50 4.30 0.69
CA MET A 383 14.67 5.46 0.38
C MET A 383 13.45 5.51 1.28
N LEU A 384 13.04 6.72 1.62
CA LEU A 384 11.89 7.05 2.45
C LEU A 384 11.09 8.16 1.77
N VAL A 385 9.78 7.96 1.64
CA VAL A 385 8.79 9.02 1.41
C VAL A 385 7.87 9.04 2.62
N HIS A 386 7.79 10.17 3.31
CA HIS A 386 6.95 10.35 4.49
C HIS A 386 6.12 11.61 4.34
N SER A 387 4.80 11.50 4.44
CA SER A 387 3.89 12.65 4.54
C SER A 387 3.08 12.61 5.82
N ASN A 388 2.92 13.75 6.47
CA ASN A 388 2.11 13.92 7.67
C ASN A 388 1.18 15.12 7.52
N LEU A 389 -0.12 14.90 7.66
CA LEU A 389 -1.19 15.91 7.67
C LEU A 389 -1.62 16.16 9.11
N ASN A 390 -1.56 17.42 9.55
CA ASN A 390 -2.07 17.84 10.85
C ASN A 390 -3.57 18.21 10.78
N PRO A 391 -4.27 18.31 11.93
CA PRO A 391 -5.67 18.72 11.98
C PRO A 391 -5.97 20.12 11.44
N GLN A 392 -4.95 20.99 11.35
CA GLN A 392 -5.05 22.35 10.82
C GLN A 392 -5.04 22.38 9.27
N GLY A 393 -4.79 21.24 8.60
CA GLY A 393 -4.76 21.16 7.14
C GLY A 393 -3.36 21.34 6.53
N ASP A 394 -2.31 21.49 7.33
CA ASP A 394 -0.93 21.53 6.85
C ASP A 394 -0.39 20.13 6.61
N ILE A 395 0.36 19.96 5.51
CA ILE A 395 1.10 18.73 5.24
C ILE A 395 2.60 19.00 5.27
N ASN A 396 3.35 18.11 5.92
CA ASN A 396 4.80 18.02 5.83
C ASN A 396 5.19 16.77 5.04
N LEU A 397 6.01 16.94 4.01
CA LEU A 397 6.54 15.91 3.12
C LEU A 397 8.06 15.82 3.28
N ILE A 398 8.56 14.62 3.56
CA ILE A 398 9.97 14.27 3.58
C ILE A 398 10.23 13.23 2.48
N VAL A 399 11.25 13.48 1.66
CA VAL A 399 11.79 12.50 0.72
C VAL A 399 13.28 12.36 0.99
N ASN A 400 13.72 11.19 1.42
CA ASN A 400 15.12 10.91 1.72
C ASN A 400 15.59 9.70 0.93
N GLY A 401 16.74 9.79 0.27
CA GLY A 401 17.40 8.68 -0.40
C GLY A 401 18.86 8.63 -0.02
N ASP A 402 19.33 7.45 0.35
CA ASP A 402 20.73 7.15 0.67
C ASP A 402 21.20 6.00 -0.22
N GLY A 403 22.35 6.16 -0.86
CA GLY A 403 22.85 5.20 -1.84
C GLY A 403 24.35 4.99 -1.74
N GLN A 404 24.76 3.76 -2.03
CA GLN A 404 26.16 3.37 -2.16
C GLN A 404 26.31 2.50 -3.42
N ALA A 405 27.45 2.61 -4.10
CA ALA A 405 27.89 1.68 -5.13
C ALA A 405 29.37 1.32 -4.89
N LEU A 406 29.63 0.03 -4.64
CA LEU A 406 30.96 -0.52 -4.40
C LEU A 406 31.41 -1.34 -5.60
N SER A 407 32.66 -1.17 -5.99
CA SER A 407 33.23 -1.95 -7.07
C SER A 407 34.71 -2.23 -6.85
N SER A 408 35.15 -3.40 -7.30
CA SER A 408 36.52 -3.87 -7.17
C SER A 408 37.09 -4.41 -8.48
N GLY A 409 38.42 -4.55 -8.53
CA GLY A 409 39.12 -5.20 -9.66
C GLY A 409 39.07 -4.41 -10.97
N GLY A 410 39.16 -3.09 -10.89
CA GLY A 410 39.17 -2.20 -12.06
C GLY A 410 37.79 -1.94 -12.67
N LYS A 411 36.73 -2.54 -12.11
CA LYS A 411 35.35 -2.32 -12.56
C LYS A 411 34.83 -0.96 -12.09
N THR A 412 34.00 -0.33 -12.91
CA THR A 412 33.40 0.97 -12.59
C THR A 412 32.24 0.80 -11.61
N GLY A 413 32.18 1.64 -10.58
CA GLY A 413 31.00 1.81 -9.74
C GLY A 413 30.24 3.07 -10.13
N THR A 414 28.91 3.01 -10.18
CA THR A 414 28.05 4.17 -10.50
C THR A 414 26.85 4.26 -9.56
N LEU A 415 26.46 5.48 -9.23
CA LEU A 415 25.28 5.76 -8.42
C LEU A 415 24.53 6.94 -9.04
N ASN A 416 23.23 6.77 -9.30
CA ASN A 416 22.34 7.82 -9.74
C ASN A 416 21.15 7.88 -8.79
N MET A 417 20.79 9.07 -8.33
CA MET A 417 19.76 9.26 -7.32
C MET A 417 18.92 10.48 -7.69
N VAL A 418 17.61 10.37 -7.56
CA VAL A 418 16.65 11.47 -7.74
C VAL A 418 15.61 11.39 -6.63
N SER A 419 15.25 12.53 -6.07
CA SER A 419 14.17 12.72 -5.11
C SER A 419 13.37 13.94 -5.55
N ASN A 420 12.05 13.79 -5.62
CA ASN A 420 11.12 14.84 -5.97
C ASN A 420 10.07 14.98 -4.88
N GLY A 421 9.61 16.19 -4.62
CA GLY A 421 8.50 16.45 -3.73
C GLY A 421 7.68 17.65 -4.15
N ASN A 422 6.39 17.58 -3.85
CA ASN A 422 5.41 18.61 -4.12
C ASN A 422 4.43 18.70 -2.94
N VAL A 423 4.27 19.89 -2.37
CA VAL A 423 3.18 20.23 -1.45
C VAL A 423 2.40 21.39 -2.06
N SER A 424 1.09 21.21 -2.19
CA SER A 424 0.18 22.23 -2.74
C SER A 424 -1.14 22.30 -1.99
N ASN A 425 -1.80 23.46 -2.02
CA ASN A 425 -3.13 23.64 -1.44
C ASN A 425 -4.07 24.52 -2.27
N THR A 426 -5.33 24.64 -1.82
CA THR A 426 -6.37 25.46 -2.46
C THR A 426 -6.11 26.96 -2.42
N ASP A 427 -5.28 27.44 -1.49
CA ASP A 427 -4.91 28.85 -1.35
C ASP A 427 -3.82 29.30 -2.34
N GLY A 428 -3.37 28.39 -3.21
CA GLY A 428 -2.35 28.67 -4.22
C GLY A 428 -0.91 28.46 -3.73
N VAL A 429 -0.71 27.82 -2.57
CA VAL A 429 0.62 27.33 -2.17
C VAL A 429 1.04 26.25 -3.16
N LEU A 430 2.27 26.38 -3.66
CA LEU A 430 2.92 25.39 -4.51
C LEU A 430 4.41 25.35 -4.19
N ASN A 431 4.78 24.43 -3.30
CA ASN A 431 6.15 24.21 -2.88
C ASN A 431 6.68 22.94 -3.55
N LEU A 432 7.76 23.08 -4.32
CA LEU A 432 8.36 22.01 -5.11
C LEU A 432 9.83 21.86 -4.74
N GLY A 433 10.32 20.63 -4.79
CA GLY A 433 11.74 20.32 -4.61
C GLY A 433 12.18 19.16 -5.49
N THR A 434 13.35 19.29 -6.08
CA THR A 434 14.06 18.20 -6.77
C THR A 434 15.51 18.17 -6.30
N ALA A 435 15.92 17.06 -5.71
CA ALA A 435 17.31 16.76 -5.37
C ALA A 435 17.80 15.61 -6.25
N SER A 436 18.97 15.76 -6.89
CA SER A 436 19.52 14.69 -7.72
C SER A 436 21.05 14.64 -7.68
N GLY A 437 21.59 13.43 -7.68
CA GLY A 437 23.03 13.20 -7.68
C GLY A 437 23.43 12.10 -8.65
N SER A 438 24.60 12.24 -9.26
CA SER A 438 25.20 11.19 -10.09
C SER A 438 26.70 11.09 -9.83
N GLY A 439 27.19 9.88 -9.56
CA GLY A 439 28.59 9.59 -9.31
C GLY A 439 29.10 8.40 -10.11
N SER A 440 30.37 8.45 -10.52
CA SER A 440 31.04 7.36 -11.22
C SER A 440 32.52 7.32 -10.88
N GLY A 441 33.05 6.15 -10.58
CA GLY A 441 34.47 5.95 -10.29
C GLY A 441 35.04 4.68 -10.91
N THR A 442 36.33 4.71 -11.25
CA THR A 442 37.07 3.57 -11.80
C THR A 442 38.41 3.46 -11.07
N GLY A 443 38.77 2.25 -10.63
CA GLY A 443 40.00 1.93 -9.90
C GLY A 443 39.93 0.49 -9.36
N ASP A 444 40.94 0.03 -8.63
CA ASP A 444 40.89 -1.32 -8.01
C ASP A 444 39.85 -1.40 -6.90
N LYS A 445 39.60 -0.28 -6.22
CA LYS A 445 38.57 -0.10 -5.20
C LYS A 445 37.83 1.19 -5.48
N VAL A 446 36.52 1.10 -5.62
CA VAL A 446 35.63 2.22 -5.87
C VAL A 446 34.54 2.23 -4.81
N ASN A 447 34.28 3.41 -4.25
CA ASN A 447 33.17 3.68 -3.36
C ASN A 447 32.46 4.97 -3.80
N VAL A 448 31.26 4.82 -4.34
CA VAL A 448 30.36 5.92 -4.68
C VAL A 448 29.31 5.99 -3.58
N THR A 449 29.11 7.16 -2.96
CA THR A 449 28.10 7.38 -1.92
C THR A 449 27.29 8.63 -2.24
N GLY A 450 26.01 8.65 -1.91
CA GLY A 450 25.17 9.81 -2.12
C GLY A 450 24.01 9.87 -1.14
N ASN A 451 23.51 11.08 -0.93
CA ASN A 451 22.32 11.38 -0.15
C ASN A 451 21.51 12.47 -0.86
N ASN A 452 20.20 12.29 -0.96
CA ASN A 452 19.27 13.33 -1.39
C ASN A 452 18.20 13.46 -0.31
N PHE A 453 17.95 14.68 0.14
CA PHE A 453 16.93 14.96 1.15
C PHE A 453 16.10 16.16 0.72
N LEU A 454 14.78 16.04 0.87
CA LEU A 454 13.82 17.13 0.73
C LEU A 454 12.91 17.14 1.95
N ASN A 455 12.64 18.33 2.47
CA ASN A 455 11.63 18.59 3.48
C ASN A 455 10.78 19.78 3.03
N ILE A 456 9.55 19.50 2.63
CA ILE A 456 8.63 20.42 1.99
C ILE A 456 7.35 20.45 2.81
N ASN A 457 6.85 21.62 3.15
CA ASN A 457 5.59 21.79 3.84
C ASN A 457 4.82 22.97 3.25
N THR A 458 3.68 23.33 3.86
CA THR A 458 2.87 24.49 3.43
C THR A 458 3.59 25.83 3.59
N ALA A 459 4.55 25.94 4.51
CA ALA A 459 5.28 27.18 4.78
C ALA A 459 6.52 27.38 3.89
N GLY A 460 7.10 26.30 3.35
CA GLY A 460 8.27 26.40 2.49
C GLY A 460 8.92 25.04 2.19
N ALA A 461 10.14 25.10 1.65
CA ALA A 461 10.89 23.93 1.21
C ALA A 461 12.38 24.09 1.54
N SER A 462 12.99 22.97 1.93
CA SER A 462 14.42 22.83 2.20
C SER A 462 14.91 21.48 1.70
N GLY A 463 16.22 21.34 1.52
CA GLY A 463 16.78 20.07 1.06
C GLY A 463 18.28 20.09 0.89
N ASN A 464 18.81 18.94 0.49
CA ASN A 464 20.20 18.76 0.12
C ASN A 464 20.35 17.79 -1.07
N SER A 465 21.52 17.84 -1.69
CA SER A 465 22.00 16.77 -2.55
C SER A 465 23.50 16.61 -2.33
N TYR A 466 23.92 15.37 -2.15
CA TYR A 466 25.29 14.97 -1.87
C TYR A 466 25.69 13.82 -2.80
N MET A 467 26.90 13.95 -3.37
CA MET A 467 27.56 12.87 -4.09
C MET A 467 29.06 12.86 -3.81
N GLY A 468 29.57 11.74 -3.31
CA GLY A 468 30.98 11.51 -3.02
C GLY A 468 31.49 10.26 -3.71
N VAL A 469 32.63 10.37 -4.40
CA VAL A 469 33.24 9.27 -5.14
C VAL A 469 34.70 9.15 -4.74
N GLN A 470 35.10 7.96 -4.30
CA GLN A 470 36.47 7.58 -4.04
C GLN A 470 36.85 6.42 -4.97
N ALA A 471 37.97 6.56 -5.66
CA ALA A 471 38.59 5.48 -6.43
C ALA A 471 40.08 5.41 -6.12
N GLU A 472 40.60 4.22 -5.85
CA GLU A 472 42.01 4.00 -5.55
C GLU A 472 42.47 2.61 -6.00
N GLY A 473 43.77 2.43 -6.16
CA GLY A 473 44.32 1.14 -6.55
C GLY A 473 45.68 1.19 -7.19
N ALA A 474 46.12 0.03 -7.65
CA ALA A 474 47.17 -0.10 -8.62
C ALA A 474 46.70 0.46 -9.98
N GLY A 475 47.61 1.13 -10.70
CA GLY A 475 47.27 1.74 -11.98
C GLY A 475 46.46 3.02 -11.85
N ASN A 476 45.56 3.27 -12.80
CA ASN A 476 44.84 4.52 -12.93
C ASN A 476 43.55 4.56 -12.09
N SER A 477 43.23 5.72 -11.53
CA SER A 477 41.99 5.96 -10.79
C SER A 477 41.28 7.20 -11.31
N SER A 478 39.96 7.17 -11.34
CA SER A 478 39.11 8.32 -11.68
C SER A 478 37.88 8.39 -10.79
N ALA A 479 37.42 9.61 -10.50
CA ALA A 479 36.22 9.87 -9.74
C ALA A 479 35.49 11.10 -10.31
N SER A 480 34.17 10.97 -10.48
CA SER A 480 33.28 12.02 -10.97
C SER A 480 32.07 12.10 -10.05
N SER A 481 31.75 13.29 -9.55
CA SER A 481 30.57 13.55 -8.71
C SER A 481 29.78 14.73 -9.27
N GLN A 482 28.46 14.65 -9.17
CA GLN A 482 27.53 15.74 -9.45
C GLN A 482 26.40 15.70 -8.43
N ALA A 483 26.05 16.87 -7.90
CA ALA A 483 24.88 17.14 -7.07
C ALA A 483 24.08 18.29 -7.69
N LYS A 484 22.75 18.23 -7.62
CA LYS A 484 21.83 19.28 -8.07
C LYS A 484 20.67 19.39 -7.09
N LEU A 485 20.25 20.61 -6.82
CA LEU A 485 19.09 20.92 -5.99
C LEU A 485 18.30 22.04 -6.66
N SER A 486 17.00 21.85 -6.82
CA SER A 486 16.06 22.88 -7.28
C SER A 486 14.95 22.98 -6.23
N ILE A 487 14.71 24.18 -5.72
CA ILE A 487 13.62 24.46 -4.76
C ILE A 487 12.78 25.62 -5.28
N ASN A 488 11.47 25.47 -5.24
CA ASN A 488 10.51 26.54 -5.47
C ASN A 488 9.55 26.60 -4.28
N ASP A 489 9.51 27.72 -3.56
CA ASP A 489 8.64 27.94 -2.40
C ASP A 489 7.48 28.92 -2.71
N GLY A 490 7.09 29.01 -3.99
CA GLY A 490 5.98 29.84 -4.45
C GLY A 490 6.22 31.36 -4.38
N SER A 491 7.31 31.81 -3.74
CA SER A 491 7.60 33.23 -3.48
C SER A 491 8.50 33.92 -4.52
N GLY A 492 8.88 33.21 -5.59
CA GLY A 492 9.80 33.72 -6.61
C GLY A 492 10.18 32.68 -7.67
N PRO A 493 11.21 32.96 -8.50
CA PRO A 493 11.74 31.96 -9.42
C PRO A 493 12.36 30.78 -8.65
N PRO A 494 12.42 29.57 -9.26
CA PRO A 494 13.11 28.43 -8.67
C PRO A 494 14.57 28.75 -8.35
N ARG A 495 15.00 28.32 -7.17
CA ARG A 495 16.39 28.39 -6.71
C ARG A 495 17.12 27.14 -7.16
N ASP A 496 17.88 27.27 -8.24
CA ASP A 496 18.61 26.17 -8.87
C ASP A 496 20.10 26.20 -8.50
N SER A 497 20.58 25.12 -7.89
CA SER A 497 21.98 24.93 -7.52
C SER A 497 22.55 23.67 -8.15
N SER A 498 23.81 23.71 -8.58
CA SER A 498 24.53 22.54 -9.09
C SER A 498 26.03 22.59 -8.74
N ALA A 499 26.60 21.42 -8.41
CA ALA A 499 28.01 21.23 -8.15
C ALA A 499 28.45 19.96 -8.88
N GLN A 500 29.56 20.05 -9.60
CA GLN A 500 30.13 18.88 -10.27
C GLN A 500 31.64 18.95 -10.28
N GLY A 501 32.29 17.79 -10.26
CA GLY A 501 33.72 17.74 -10.49
C GLY A 501 34.22 16.37 -10.87
N THR A 502 35.33 16.38 -11.58
CA THR A 502 35.98 15.21 -12.14
C THR A 502 37.45 15.25 -11.77
N VAL A 503 37.97 14.11 -11.36
CA VAL A 503 39.37 13.94 -10.98
C VAL A 503 39.91 12.63 -11.54
N SER A 504 41.17 12.64 -11.96
CA SER A 504 41.86 11.44 -12.43
C SER A 504 43.32 11.46 -11.99
N ALA A 505 43.87 10.27 -11.75
CA ALA A 505 45.26 10.07 -11.38
C ALA A 505 45.81 8.84 -12.11
N THR A 506 47.00 8.97 -12.68
CA THR A 506 47.70 7.89 -13.42
C THR A 506 49.04 7.62 -12.76
N GLY A 507 49.37 6.36 -12.47
CA GLY A 507 50.64 5.94 -11.87
C GLY A 507 50.61 4.47 -11.47
N ASP A 508 51.67 3.97 -10.82
CA ASP A 508 51.69 2.59 -10.31
C ASP A 508 50.69 2.41 -9.17
N THR A 509 50.48 3.45 -8.36
CA THR A 509 49.44 3.55 -7.35
C THR A 509 48.81 4.93 -7.42
N SER A 510 47.49 4.97 -7.52
CA SER A 510 46.74 6.21 -7.65
C SER A 510 45.52 6.24 -6.75
N LYS A 511 45.05 7.45 -6.47
CA LYS A 511 43.82 7.73 -5.72
C LYS A 511 43.19 9.00 -6.26
N ALA A 512 41.87 8.97 -6.41
CA ALA A 512 41.05 10.05 -6.93
C ALA A 512 39.77 10.16 -6.07
N ASN A 513 39.52 11.35 -5.51
CA ASN A 513 38.34 11.66 -4.71
C ASN A 513 37.61 12.86 -5.34
N SER A 514 36.30 12.75 -5.56
CA SER A 514 35.43 13.86 -5.96
C SER A 514 34.24 13.97 -5.02
N TYR A 515 33.92 15.18 -4.57
CA TYR A 515 32.91 15.45 -3.56
C TYR A 515 32.09 16.67 -3.97
N SER A 516 30.77 16.51 -4.09
CA SER A 516 29.82 17.58 -4.45
C SER A 516 28.68 17.59 -3.45
N VAL A 517 28.43 18.73 -2.80
CA VAL A 517 27.33 18.94 -1.86
C VAL A 517 26.64 20.26 -2.14
N ILE A 518 25.31 20.24 -2.06
CA ILE A 518 24.46 21.41 -2.06
C ILE A 518 23.46 21.27 -0.92
N THR A 519 23.21 22.36 -0.21
CA THR A 519 22.13 22.45 0.77
C THR A 519 21.37 23.76 0.54
N ASP A 520 20.05 23.73 0.66
CA ASP A 520 19.20 24.91 0.78
C ASP A 520 18.35 24.75 2.04
N ASN A 521 18.56 25.66 2.99
CA ASN A 521 17.78 25.71 4.22
C ASN A 521 16.97 27.00 4.23
N ASN A 522 15.73 26.93 3.76
CA ASN A 522 14.79 28.05 3.70
C ASN A 522 15.39 29.29 3.02
N GLY A 523 15.99 29.09 1.84
CA GLY A 523 16.57 30.15 1.02
C GLY A 523 18.04 30.46 1.33
N VAL A 524 18.63 29.85 2.37
CA VAL A 524 20.08 29.94 2.62
C VAL A 524 20.78 28.76 1.95
N GLN A 525 21.52 29.04 0.87
CA GLN A 525 22.22 28.03 0.08
C GLN A 525 23.69 27.90 0.47
N SER A 526 24.19 26.66 0.53
CA SER A 526 25.61 26.34 0.68
C SER A 526 26.02 25.31 -0.36
N LEU A 527 27.25 25.45 -0.84
CA LEU A 527 27.83 24.58 -1.86
C LEU A 527 29.25 24.20 -1.46
N ILE A 528 29.57 22.90 -1.55
CA ILE A 528 30.92 22.39 -1.37
C ILE A 528 31.26 21.53 -2.59
N ASN A 529 32.41 21.80 -3.21
CA ASN A 529 32.90 21.06 -4.35
C ASN A 529 34.41 20.84 -4.22
N GLN A 530 34.83 19.59 -4.03
CA GLN A 530 36.23 19.24 -3.70
C GLN A 530 36.73 18.05 -4.50
N GLN A 531 37.93 18.18 -5.06
CA GLN A 531 38.60 17.19 -5.88
C GLN A 531 40.00 16.98 -5.33
N THR A 532 40.42 15.73 -5.18
CA THR A 532 41.76 15.40 -4.70
C THR A 532 42.28 14.21 -5.47
N ALA A 533 43.49 14.34 -6.02
CA ALA A 533 44.19 13.24 -6.68
C ALA A 533 45.58 13.08 -6.07
N SER A 534 46.03 11.83 -5.96
CA SER A 534 47.42 11.50 -5.68
C SER A 534 47.87 10.37 -6.59
N SER A 535 49.11 10.45 -7.06
CA SER A 535 49.73 9.41 -7.85
C SER A 535 51.17 9.20 -7.41
N SER A 536 51.61 7.94 -7.37
CA SER A 536 52.98 7.55 -7.05
C SER A 536 53.40 6.34 -7.90
N GLY A 537 54.70 6.22 -8.16
CA GLY A 537 55.24 5.11 -8.95
C GLY A 537 56.67 5.36 -9.41
N LYS A 538 57.31 4.31 -9.93
CA LYS A 538 58.64 4.41 -10.56
C LYS A 538 58.58 4.99 -11.98
N GLY A 539 57.41 4.89 -12.62
CA GLY A 539 57.13 5.45 -13.95
C GLY A 539 56.52 6.86 -13.92
N SER A 540 56.06 7.34 -15.07
CA SER A 540 55.37 8.64 -15.20
C SER A 540 54.09 8.68 -14.37
N SER A 541 53.94 9.72 -13.55
CA SER A 541 52.74 9.99 -12.76
C SER A 541 52.07 11.29 -13.20
N SER A 542 50.73 11.32 -13.16
CA SER A 542 49.95 12.54 -13.39
C SER A 542 48.71 12.56 -12.50
N ALA A 543 48.24 13.76 -12.18
CA ALA A 543 47.03 14.01 -11.43
C ALA A 543 46.33 15.24 -12.05
N SER A 544 45.03 15.15 -12.30
CA SER A 544 44.23 16.25 -12.83
C SER A 544 42.90 16.34 -12.09
N ALA A 545 42.47 17.56 -11.82
CA ALA A 545 41.22 17.86 -11.12
C ALA A 545 40.53 19.04 -11.79
N SER A 546 39.21 18.95 -11.93
CA SER A 546 38.33 19.97 -12.52
C SER A 546 37.06 20.07 -11.70
N ASN A 547 36.59 21.29 -11.47
CA ASN A 547 35.37 21.54 -10.71
C ASN A 547 34.57 22.70 -11.29
N SER A 548 33.25 22.64 -11.13
CA SER A 548 32.32 23.66 -11.55
C SER A 548 31.14 23.72 -10.58
N ALA A 549 30.71 24.93 -10.26
CA ALA A 549 29.65 25.19 -9.30
C ALA A 549 28.80 26.37 -9.77
N ILE A 550 27.48 26.25 -9.61
CA ILE A 550 26.50 27.29 -9.93
C ILE A 550 25.54 27.40 -8.74
N LEU A 551 25.38 28.62 -8.25
CA LEU A 551 24.45 29.01 -7.20
C LEU A 551 23.68 30.22 -7.76
N LYS A 552 22.36 30.07 -7.95
CA LYS A 552 21.51 31.08 -8.62
C LYS A 552 20.51 31.71 -7.66
#